data_AF-A0A839APQ2-F1
#
_entry.id   AF-A0A839APQ2-F1
#
_cell.length_a   1.000
_cell.length_b   1.000
_cell.length_c   1.000
_cell.angle_alpha   90.00
_cell.angle_beta   90.00
_cell.angle_gamma   90.00
#
_symmetry.space_group_name_H-M   'P 1'
#
loop_
_entity.id
_entity.type
_entity.pdbx_description
1 polymer ?
#
loop_
_entity_poly.entity_id
_entity_poly.type
_entity_poly.pdbx_seq_one_letter_code
_entity_poly.pdbx_strand_id
1 'polypeptide(L)'
;MSFNKFSIILIFLLTLTSCKDYYNDTITWMDNLESELTIENVQKVQPNYIEIDWKNPQIVDDQKWYLITKIKGNNDILGMSHFLVFVEEKYQYRESKK
;
A
#
# COMPACT_ATOMS: atom_id res chain seq x y z
N MET A 1 45.49 12.37 -12.57
CA MET A 1 44.23 11.66 -12.93
C MET A 1 43.10 12.69 -12.86
N SER A 2 42.70 13.24 -14.00
CA SER A 2 41.70 14.31 -14.07
C SER A 2 40.31 13.69 -13.92
N PHE A 3 39.67 13.86 -12.76
CA PHE A 3 38.26 13.51 -12.60
C PHE A 3 37.44 14.36 -13.57
N ASN A 4 36.92 13.72 -14.61
CA ASN A 4 36.14 14.39 -15.65
C ASN A 4 34.86 14.93 -14.99
N LYS A 5 34.67 16.26 -15.01
CA LYS A 5 33.54 16.94 -14.34
C LYS A 5 32.18 16.39 -14.80
N PHE A 6 32.11 15.84 -16.00
CA PHE A 6 30.94 15.14 -16.54
C PHE A 6 30.53 13.89 -15.75
N SER A 7 31.49 13.13 -15.20
CA SER A 7 31.20 11.90 -14.46
C SER A 7 30.53 12.18 -13.10
N ILE A 8 30.81 13.33 -12.49
CA ILE A 8 30.22 13.74 -11.20
C ILE A 8 28.75 14.16 -11.39
N ILE A 9 28.44 14.83 -12.50
CA ILE A 9 27.07 15.26 -12.83
C ILE A 9 26.16 14.05 -13.12
N LEU A 10 26.69 13.01 -13.78
CA LEU A 10 25.94 11.79 -14.08
C LEU A 10 25.59 11.00 -12.79
N ILE A 11 26.48 10.99 -11.80
CA ILE A 11 26.23 10.37 -10.49
C ILE A 11 25.16 11.16 -9.71
N PHE A 12 25.17 12.50 -9.80
CA PHE A 12 24.15 13.34 -9.16
C PHE A 12 22.75 13.14 -9.77
N LEU A 13 22.66 13.00 -11.09
CA LEU A 13 21.40 12.72 -11.80
C LEU A 13 20.80 11.36 -11.45
N LEU A 14 21.61 10.35 -11.12
CA LEU A 14 21.14 9.01 -10.70
C LEU A 14 20.55 9.00 -9.28
N THR A 15 20.85 9.99 -8.44
CA THR A 15 20.35 10.08 -7.05
C THR A 15 19.01 10.80 -6.89
N LEU A 16 18.49 11.40 -7.97
CA LEU A 16 17.20 12.12 -7.94
C LEU A 16 16.00 11.20 -8.22
N THR A 17 16.16 9.88 -8.13
CA THR A 17 15.04 8.96 -8.02
C THR A 17 14.40 9.13 -6.64
N SER A 18 13.67 10.23 -6.49
CA SER A 18 12.77 10.48 -5.35
C SER A 18 12.08 9.18 -5.01
N CYS A 19 12.27 8.67 -3.78
CA CYS A 19 11.53 7.52 -3.31
C CYS A 19 10.05 7.87 -3.43
N LYS A 20 9.36 7.27 -4.41
CA LYS A 20 7.94 7.50 -4.63
C LYS A 20 7.19 7.10 -3.37
N ASP A 21 6.42 8.03 -2.84
CA ASP A 21 5.43 7.77 -1.80
C ASP A 21 4.19 7.18 -2.47
N TYR A 22 3.79 5.99 -2.03
CA TYR A 22 2.65 5.24 -2.57
C TYR A 22 1.38 5.37 -1.73
N TYR A 23 1.31 6.29 -0.77
CA TYR A 23 0.13 6.45 0.08
C TYR A 23 -1.14 6.72 -0.74
N ASN A 24 -1.14 7.76 -1.57
CA ASN A 24 -2.31 8.10 -2.41
C ASN A 24 -2.62 7.02 -3.46
N ASP A 25 -1.59 6.35 -3.98
CA ASP A 25 -1.78 5.21 -4.88
C ASP A 25 -2.48 4.05 -4.15
N THR A 26 -2.15 3.82 -2.89
CA THR A 26 -2.79 2.80 -2.03
C THR A 26 -4.26 3.13 -1.78
N ILE A 27 -4.58 4.39 -1.47
CA ILE A 27 -5.97 4.84 -1.32
C ILE A 27 -6.75 4.64 -2.62
N THR A 28 -6.17 5.08 -3.74
CA THR A 28 -6.76 4.95 -5.07
C THR A 28 -7.01 3.49 -5.42
N TRP A 29 -6.05 2.60 -5.14
CA TRP A 29 -6.22 1.17 -5.36
C TRP A 29 -7.39 0.59 -4.56
N MET A 30 -7.47 0.88 -3.26
CA MET A 30 -8.57 0.40 -2.41
C MET A 30 -9.93 0.91 -2.88
N ASP A 31 -10.02 2.18 -3.27
CA ASP A 31 -11.26 2.81 -3.74
C ASP A 31 -11.74 2.23 -5.09
N ASN A 32 -10.85 1.59 -5.85
CA ASN A 32 -11.17 0.95 -7.13
C ASN A 32 -11.30 -0.58 -7.05
N LEU A 33 -11.21 -1.19 -5.86
CA LEU A 33 -11.50 -2.61 -5.70
C LEU A 33 -13.00 -2.86 -5.93
N GLU A 34 -13.33 -3.78 -6.83
CA GLU A 34 -14.71 -4.24 -6.98
C GLU A 34 -15.20 -4.93 -5.70
N SER A 35 -16.43 -4.64 -5.31
CA SER A 35 -17.13 -5.38 -4.27
C SER A 35 -17.28 -6.85 -4.65
N GLU A 36 -17.48 -7.72 -3.65
CA GLU A 36 -17.71 -9.16 -3.78
C GLU A 36 -16.53 -10.01 -4.28
N LEU A 37 -15.35 -9.40 -4.41
CA LEU A 37 -14.11 -10.13 -4.64
C LEU A 37 -13.79 -11.06 -3.45
N THR A 38 -13.34 -12.27 -3.75
CA THR A 38 -12.78 -13.17 -2.74
C THR A 38 -11.41 -12.66 -2.29
N ILE A 39 -10.96 -13.09 -1.10
CA ILE A 39 -9.62 -12.78 -0.60
C ILE A 39 -8.53 -13.10 -1.64
N GLU A 40 -8.61 -14.27 -2.27
CA GLU A 40 -7.64 -14.67 -3.31
C GLU A 40 -7.60 -13.72 -4.50
N ASN A 41 -8.76 -13.18 -4.91
CA ASN A 41 -8.82 -12.26 -6.03
C ASN A 41 -8.28 -10.88 -5.66
N VAL A 42 -8.54 -10.41 -4.43
CA VAL A 42 -7.92 -9.17 -3.92
C VAL A 42 -6.40 -9.33 -3.82
N GLN A 43 -5.91 -10.48 -3.36
CA GLN A 43 -4.47 -10.79 -3.31
C GLN A 43 -3.81 -10.77 -4.70
N LYS A 44 -4.49 -11.25 -5.75
CA LYS A 44 -3.97 -11.22 -7.13
C LYS A 44 -3.78 -9.81 -7.67
N VAL A 45 -4.64 -8.88 -7.27
CA VAL A 45 -4.56 -7.46 -7.68
C VAL A 45 -3.86 -6.58 -6.66
N GLN A 46 -3.30 -7.17 -5.59
CA GLN A 46 -2.56 -6.45 -4.56
C GLN A 46 -1.29 -5.82 -5.18
N PRO A 47 -1.08 -4.51 -5.04
CA PRO A 47 0.14 -3.87 -5.50
C PRO A 47 1.36 -4.36 -4.72
N ASN A 48 2.50 -4.47 -5.42
CA ASN A 48 3.76 -4.93 -4.82
C ASN A 48 4.39 -3.93 -3.82
N TYR A 49 3.82 -2.73 -3.69
CA TYR A 49 4.27 -1.69 -2.78
C TYR A 49 3.48 -1.65 -1.46
N ILE A 50 2.52 -2.56 -1.25
CA ILE A 50 1.80 -2.70 0.01
C ILE A 50 1.99 -4.08 0.63
N GLU A 51 2.01 -4.15 1.96
CA GLU A 51 1.95 -5.38 2.74
C GLU A 51 0.63 -5.39 3.54
N ILE A 52 -0.05 -6.54 3.57
CA ILE A 52 -1.32 -6.75 4.26
C ILE A 52 -1.19 -7.98 5.16
N ASP A 53 -1.63 -7.89 6.41
CA ASP A 53 -1.69 -9.05 7.29
C ASP A 53 -2.93 -9.91 6.99
N TRP A 54 -2.78 -10.79 6.00
CA TRP A 54 -3.80 -11.75 5.61
C TRP A 54 -4.05 -12.88 6.63
N LYS A 55 -3.17 -13.04 7.63
CA LYS A 55 -3.23 -14.17 8.57
C LYS A 55 -3.99 -13.81 9.84
N ASN A 56 -3.93 -12.56 10.26
CA ASN A 56 -4.53 -12.11 11.52
C ASN A 56 -5.56 -10.99 11.27
N PRO A 57 -6.74 -11.30 10.70
CA PRO A 57 -7.80 -10.30 10.59
C PRO A 57 -8.30 -9.90 11.98
N GLN A 58 -8.60 -8.62 12.15
CA GLN A 58 -9.41 -8.16 13.28
C GLN A 58 -10.88 -8.54 13.02
N ILE A 59 -11.57 -9.04 14.04
CA ILE A 59 -13.00 -9.36 13.95
C ILE A 59 -13.79 -8.22 14.60
N VAL A 60 -14.64 -7.56 13.82
CA VAL A 60 -15.49 -6.45 14.27
C VAL A 60 -16.89 -6.67 13.70
N ASP A 61 -17.89 -6.83 14.57
CA ASP A 61 -19.30 -7.04 14.18
C ASP A 61 -19.49 -8.14 13.10
N ASP A 62 -18.86 -9.30 13.32
CA ASP A 62 -18.81 -10.45 12.39
C ASP A 62 -18.11 -10.20 11.04
N GLN A 63 -17.41 -9.07 10.90
CA GLN A 63 -16.63 -8.72 9.72
C GLN A 63 -15.14 -9.02 9.94
N LYS A 64 -14.45 -9.48 8.90
CA LYS A 64 -12.99 -9.70 8.91
C LYS A 64 -12.28 -8.47 8.33
N TRP A 65 -11.46 -7.82 9.15
CA TRP A 65 -10.73 -6.61 8.80
C TRP A 65 -9.25 -6.93 8.66
N TYR A 66 -8.70 -6.78 7.46
CA TYR A 66 -7.31 -7.07 7.15
C TYR A 66 -6.51 -5.76 7.09
N LEU A 67 -5.53 -5.63 8.00
CA LEU A 67 -4.71 -4.42 8.14
C LEU A 67 -3.66 -4.33 7.03
N ILE A 68 -3.58 -3.18 6.37
CA ILE A 68 -2.42 -2.79 5.57
C ILE A 68 -1.31 -2.40 6.54
N THR A 69 -0.30 -3.26 6.69
CA THR A 69 0.78 -3.11 7.66
C THR A 69 1.89 -2.19 7.17
N LYS A 70 2.03 -2.04 5.84
CA LYS A 70 3.08 -1.23 5.25
C LYS A 70 2.70 -0.74 3.87
N ILE A 71 3.08 0.51 3.61
CA ILE A 71 3.04 1.13 2.29
C ILE A 71 4.46 1.62 2.00
N LYS A 72 5.06 1.18 0.90
CA LYS A 72 6.43 1.54 0.54
C LYS A 72 6.54 3.05 0.34
N GLY A 73 7.59 3.66 0.88
CA GLY A 73 7.88 5.09 0.72
C GLY A 73 6.94 6.01 1.51
N ASN A 74 5.91 5.48 2.17
CA ASN A 74 4.99 6.24 2.98
C ASN A 74 5.67 6.71 4.27
N ASN A 75 5.69 8.02 4.48
CA ASN A 75 5.98 8.63 5.77
C ASN A 75 4.67 9.13 6.35
N ASP A 76 3.87 8.24 6.91
CA ASP A 76 2.54 8.60 7.39
C ASP A 76 2.62 9.51 8.63
N ILE A 77 2.55 10.82 8.38
CA ILE A 77 2.56 11.86 9.41
C ILE A 77 1.25 11.85 10.22
N LEU A 78 0.16 11.34 9.65
CA LEU A 78 -1.17 11.37 10.26
C LEU A 78 -1.43 10.17 11.17
N GLY A 79 -0.68 9.07 10.97
CA GLY A 79 -0.77 7.85 11.76
C GLY A 79 -2.04 7.05 11.45
N MET A 80 -2.45 7.01 10.18
CA MET A 80 -3.64 6.32 9.72
C MET A 80 -3.36 4.83 9.51
N SER A 81 -4.27 4.00 10.01
CA SER A 81 -4.36 2.57 9.71
C SER A 81 -5.44 2.33 8.67
N HIS A 82 -5.12 1.55 7.65
CA HIS A 82 -6.06 1.19 6.58
C HIS A 82 -6.41 -0.30 6.63
N PHE A 83 -7.68 -0.61 6.44
CA PHE A 83 -8.19 -1.96 6.49
C PHE A 83 -9.00 -2.30 5.25
N LEU A 84 -8.90 -3.54 4.80
CA LEU A 84 -9.84 -4.13 3.85
C LEU A 84 -10.86 -4.95 4.62
N VAL A 85 -12.14 -4.71 4.37
CA VAL A 85 -13.24 -5.29 5.14
C VAL A 85 -13.97 -6.33 4.31
N PHE A 86 -14.10 -7.52 4.90
CA PHE A 86 -14.76 -8.67 4.29
C PHE A 86 -15.94 -9.13 5.15
N VAL A 87 -17.07 -9.37 4.48
CA VAL A 87 -18.29 -9.96 5.05
C VAL A 87 -18.57 -11.23 4.27
N GLU A 88 -18.80 -12.34 4.97
CA GLU A 88 -19.02 -13.65 4.33
C GLU A 88 -17.94 -14.02 3.30
N GLU A 89 -16.66 -13.73 3.64
CA GLU A 89 -15.48 -13.99 2.78
C GLU A 89 -15.41 -13.17 1.48
N LYS A 90 -16.26 -12.16 1.36
CA LYS A 90 -16.35 -11.25 0.22
C LYS A 90 -15.95 -9.84 0.62
N TYR A 91 -15.08 -9.22 -0.18
CA TYR A 91 -14.70 -7.81 -0.01
C TYR A 91 -15.93 -6.93 -0.12
N GLN A 92 -16.07 -5.97 0.80
CA GLN A 92 -17.19 -5.03 0.80
C GLN A 92 -16.71 -3.60 0.63
N TYR A 93 -15.75 -3.17 1.45
CA TYR A 93 -15.27 -1.79 1.48
C TYR A 93 -13.91 -1.70 2.18
N ARG A 94 -13.32 -0.50 2.18
CA ARG A 94 -12.14 -0.16 2.98
C ARG A 94 -12.49 0.74 4.16
N GLU A 95 -11.78 0.56 5.26
CA GLU A 95 -11.90 1.41 6.44
C GLU A 95 -10.59 2.14 6.72
N SER A 96 -10.65 3.31 7.35
CA SER A 96 -9.45 4.06 7.77
C SER A 96 -9.62 4.63 9.18
N LYS A 97 -8.69 4.30 10.06
CA LYS A 97 -8.72 4.68 11.48
C LYS A 97 -7.45 5.44 11.87
N LYS A 98 -7.55 6.32 12.86
CA LYS A 98 -6.41 6.99 13.49
C LYS A 98 -6.09 6.34 14.83
#